data_AF-A0A357AYR9-F1
#
_entry.id   AF-A0A357AYR9-F1
#
_cell.length_a   1.000
_cell.length_b   1.000
_cell.length_c   1.000
_cell.angle_alpha   90.00
_cell.angle_beta   90.00
_cell.angle_gamma   90.00
#
_symmetry.space_group_name_H-M   'P 1'
#
loop_
_entity.id
_entity.type
_entity.pdbx_description
1 polymer ?
#
loop_
_entity_poly.entity_id
_entity_poly.type
_entity_poly.pdbx_seq_one_letter_code
_entity_poly.pdbx_strand_id
1 'polypeptide(L)'
;VTGYTRNTITGVLEKVLPELVSSILKAYDVMQNQPAGDYEPAVSFGEYGAPSFDARVDVVNKAATANTMSVETQVDELWGSSKDDDWKADEVQRIKQQRGIETVDEPPKVGDELQPAGGDA
;
A
#
# COMPACT_ATOMS: atom_id res chain seq x y z
N VAL A 1 24.53 -13.99 -2.11
CA VAL A 1 23.05 -14.10 -2.02
C VAL A 1 22.47 -12.93 -2.78
N THR A 2 21.72 -13.18 -3.85
CA THR A 2 21.06 -12.13 -4.65
C THR A 2 19.83 -11.59 -3.89
N GLY A 3 19.34 -10.40 -4.26
CA GLY A 3 18.13 -9.82 -3.65
C GLY A 3 16.91 -10.76 -3.70
N TYR A 4 16.80 -11.55 -4.79
CA TYR A 4 15.77 -12.57 -4.95
C TYR A 4 15.79 -13.64 -3.85
N THR A 5 16.96 -14.24 -3.58
CA THR A 5 17.08 -15.26 -2.52
C THR A 5 16.76 -14.69 -1.14
N ARG A 6 17.04 -13.39 -0.92
CA ARG A 6 16.73 -12.71 0.35
C ARG A 6 15.24 -12.48 0.53
N ASN A 7 14.52 -11.98 -0.49
CA ASN A 7 13.08 -11.77 -0.42
C ASN A 7 12.32 -13.09 -0.24
N THR A 8 12.81 -14.18 -0.83
CA THR A 8 12.26 -15.53 -0.56
C THR A 8 12.40 -15.90 0.93
N ILE A 9 13.56 -15.65 1.54
CA ILE A 9 13.78 -15.98 2.96
C ILE A 9 12.87 -15.14 3.86
N THR A 10 12.82 -13.82 3.67
CA THR A 10 11.97 -12.95 4.50
C THR A 10 10.49 -13.28 4.32
N GLY A 11 10.02 -13.53 3.09
CA GLY A 11 8.63 -13.93 2.85
C GLY A 11 8.26 -15.30 3.43
N VAL A 12 9.21 -16.22 3.57
CA VAL A 12 8.99 -17.48 4.32
C VAL A 12 8.93 -17.20 5.81
N LEU A 13 9.83 -16.36 6.34
CA LEU A 13 9.85 -16.01 7.77
C LEU A 13 8.58 -15.25 8.21
N GLU A 14 8.06 -14.35 7.38
CA GLU A 14 6.81 -13.62 7.63
C GLU A 14 5.59 -14.56 7.74
N LYS A 15 5.66 -15.77 7.16
CA LYS A 15 4.61 -16.78 7.28
C LYS A 15 4.83 -17.69 8.49
N VAL A 16 6.06 -18.18 8.66
CA VAL A 16 6.37 -19.21 9.67
C VAL A 16 6.44 -18.63 11.08
N LEU A 17 6.95 -17.40 11.25
CA LEU A 17 7.12 -16.81 12.59
C LEU A 17 5.77 -16.54 13.29
N PRO A 18 4.73 -15.98 12.64
CA PRO A 18 3.40 -15.90 13.23
C PRO A 18 2.85 -17.23 13.74
N GLU A 19 2.91 -18.29 12.92
CA GLU A 19 2.41 -19.62 13.29
C GLU A 19 3.16 -20.21 14.50
N LEU A 20 4.49 -20.06 14.51
CA LEU A 20 5.34 -20.50 15.60
C LEU A 20 5.00 -19.78 16.90
N VAL A 21 4.89 -18.44 16.87
CA VAL A 21 4.60 -17.63 18.05
C VAL A 21 3.19 -17.93 18.57
N SER A 22 2.19 -18.03 17.69
CA SER A 22 0.82 -18.41 18.08
C SER A 22 0.79 -19.77 18.78
N SER A 23 1.55 -20.75 18.25
CA SER A 23 1.66 -22.08 18.86
C SER A 23 2.32 -22.05 20.24
N ILE A 24 3.39 -21.25 20.40
CA ILE A 24 4.08 -21.08 21.69
C ILE A 24 3.16 -20.46 22.74
N LEU A 25 2.41 -19.41 22.37
CA LEU A 25 1.49 -18.73 23.29
C LEU A 25 0.34 -19.64 23.71
N LYS A 26 -0.26 -20.37 22.77
CA LYS A 26 -1.30 -21.37 23.07
C LYS A 26 -0.79 -22.49 23.98
N ALA A 27 0.43 -22.97 23.73
CA ALA A 27 1.05 -23.98 24.60
C ALA A 27 1.30 -23.43 26.01
N TYR A 28 1.74 -22.18 26.13
CA TYR A 28 1.94 -21.51 27.41
C TYR A 28 0.62 -21.38 28.21
N ASP A 29 -0.48 -20.99 27.57
CA ASP A 29 -1.79 -20.91 28.24
C ASP A 29 -2.21 -22.26 28.83
N VAL A 30 -2.06 -23.33 28.04
CA VAL A 30 -2.37 -24.69 28.49
C VAL A 30 -1.48 -25.08 29.68
N MET A 31 -0.20 -24.72 29.67
CA MET A 31 0.71 -24.96 30.80
C MET A 31 0.30 -24.18 32.07
N GLN A 32 -0.38 -23.04 31.92
CA GLN A 32 -0.91 -22.24 33.03
C GLN A 32 -2.34 -22.64 33.46
N ASN A 33 -2.86 -23.77 32.96
CA ASN A 33 -4.26 -24.18 33.12
C ASN A 33 -5.26 -23.08 32.69
N GLN A 34 -4.89 -22.26 31.70
CA GLN A 34 -5.78 -21.30 31.06
C GLN A 34 -6.31 -21.88 29.74
N PRO A 35 -7.51 -21.47 29.29
CA PRO A 35 -7.93 -21.74 27.92
C PRO A 35 -6.95 -21.09 26.94
N ALA A 36 -6.65 -21.78 25.85
CA ALA A 36 -5.79 -21.23 24.79
C ALA A 36 -6.43 -19.97 24.19
N GLY A 37 -5.71 -18.85 24.25
CA GLY A 37 -6.14 -17.59 23.63
C GLY A 37 -6.07 -17.64 22.11
N ASP A 38 -6.81 -16.74 21.46
CA ASP A 38 -6.62 -16.46 20.04
C ASP A 38 -5.58 -15.35 19.85
N TYR A 39 -4.46 -15.74 19.26
CA TYR A 39 -3.33 -14.87 18.99
C TYR A 39 -3.17 -14.69 17.49
N GLU A 40 -3.15 -13.43 17.07
CA GLU A 40 -2.85 -13.00 15.69
C GLU A 40 -1.52 -12.24 15.64
N PRO A 41 -0.38 -12.90 15.92
CA PRO A 41 0.93 -12.26 15.81
C PRO A 41 1.22 -11.92 14.35
N ALA A 42 1.68 -10.69 14.10
CA ALA A 42 2.10 -10.24 12.78
C ALA A 42 3.60 -9.94 12.78
N VAL A 43 4.29 -10.33 11.70
CA VAL A 43 5.71 -10.04 11.48
C VAL A 43 5.86 -9.47 10.08
N SER A 44 6.59 -8.36 9.96
CA SER A 44 7.01 -7.79 8.68
C SER A 44 8.49 -7.43 8.77
N PHE A 45 9.25 -7.77 7.73
CA PHE A 45 10.64 -7.36 7.55
C PHE A 45 10.76 -6.09 6.70
N GLY A 46 9.64 -5.58 6.18
CA GLY A 46 9.60 -4.48 5.23
C GLY A 46 10.53 -4.71 4.05
N GLU A 47 11.12 -3.63 3.55
CA GLU A 47 11.94 -3.66 2.33
C GLU A 47 13.42 -3.85 2.65
N TYR A 48 13.76 -5.02 3.17
CA TYR A 48 15.15 -5.39 3.46
C TYR A 48 15.98 -5.78 2.21
N GLY A 49 15.41 -5.54 1.02
CA GLY A 49 16.02 -5.79 -0.29
C GLY A 49 16.50 -4.50 -0.94
N ALA A 50 17.76 -4.47 -1.37
CA ALA A 50 18.27 -3.38 -2.18
C ALA A 50 17.38 -3.14 -3.42
N PRO A 51 17.19 -1.89 -3.88
CA PRO A 51 17.86 -0.67 -3.41
C PRO A 51 17.41 -0.26 -1.99
N SER A 52 18.33 0.34 -1.22
CA SER A 52 17.98 0.92 0.09
C SER A 52 16.87 1.94 -0.06
N PHE A 53 16.16 2.23 1.04
CA PHE A 53 15.14 3.28 1.05
C PHE A 53 15.66 4.60 0.44
N ASP A 54 16.86 5.03 0.81
CA ASP A 54 17.49 6.24 0.26
C ASP A 54 17.67 6.18 -1.27
N ALA A 55 18.15 5.04 -1.78
CA ALA A 55 18.33 4.87 -3.22
C ALA A 55 17.00 4.85 -3.98
N ARG A 56 15.93 4.35 -3.34
CA ARG A 56 14.58 4.40 -3.91
C ARG A 56 14.02 5.81 -3.90
N VAL A 57 14.14 6.53 -2.79
CA VAL A 57 13.76 7.94 -2.67
C VAL A 57 14.43 8.76 -3.78
N ASP A 58 15.71 8.54 -4.03
CA ASP A 58 16.44 9.21 -5.12
C ASP A 58 15.85 8.91 -6.51
N VAL A 59 15.51 7.65 -6.80
CA VAL A 59 14.92 7.24 -8.08
C VAL A 59 13.52 7.82 -8.25
N VAL A 60 12.69 7.71 -7.22
CA VAL A 60 11.31 8.23 -7.21
C VAL A 60 11.31 9.74 -7.38
N ASN A 61 12.18 10.47 -6.69
CA ASN A 61 12.30 11.93 -6.82
C ASN A 61 12.75 12.35 -8.23
N LYS A 62 13.69 11.62 -8.84
CA LYS A 62 14.12 11.86 -10.23
C LYS A 62 12.98 11.63 -11.21
N ALA A 63 12.24 10.53 -11.07
CA ALA A 63 11.09 10.23 -11.91
C ALA A 63 9.95 11.24 -11.74
N ALA A 64 9.70 11.68 -10.50
CA ALA A 64 8.73 12.73 -10.19
C ALA A 64 9.12 14.07 -10.84
N THR A 65 10.39 14.46 -10.73
CA THR A 65 10.92 15.70 -11.36
C THR A 65 10.85 15.63 -12.88
N ALA A 66 11.08 14.45 -13.46
CA ALA A 66 10.95 14.22 -14.89
C ALA A 66 9.48 14.13 -15.36
N ASN A 67 8.50 14.19 -14.45
CA ASN A 67 7.07 13.98 -14.71
C ASN A 67 6.76 12.65 -15.40
N THR A 68 7.59 11.62 -15.18
CA THR A 68 7.42 10.28 -15.79
C THR A 68 6.68 9.30 -14.88
N MET A 69 6.34 9.70 -13.65
CA MET A 69 5.73 8.85 -12.63
C MET A 69 4.57 9.58 -11.95
N SER A 70 3.43 8.91 -11.78
CA SER A 70 2.26 9.50 -11.10
C SER A 70 2.46 9.57 -9.58
N VAL A 71 1.58 10.29 -8.88
CA VAL A 71 1.65 10.41 -7.41
C VAL A 71 1.33 9.08 -6.74
N GLU A 72 0.41 8.30 -7.30
CA GLU A 72 0.04 6.95 -6.83
C GLU A 72 1.25 6.03 -6.85
N THR A 73 1.96 5.98 -7.99
CA THR A 73 3.17 5.15 -8.11
C THR A 73 4.28 5.66 -7.20
N GLN A 74 4.44 6.98 -7.02
CA GLN A 74 5.41 7.54 -6.06
C GLN A 74 5.14 7.03 -4.62
N VAL A 75 3.87 7.05 -4.19
CA VAL A 75 3.47 6.61 -2.84
C VAL A 75 3.62 5.10 -2.67
N ASP A 76 3.22 4.32 -3.68
CA ASP A 76 3.31 2.86 -3.62
C ASP A 76 4.76 2.37 -3.68
N GLU A 77 5.62 3.01 -4.49
CA GLU A 77 7.05 2.69 -4.51
C GLU A 77 7.72 2.98 -3.15
N LEU A 78 7.36 4.07 -2.48
CA LEU A 78 7.97 4.45 -1.20
C LEU A 78 7.41 3.69 0.01
N TRP A 79 6.14 3.32 -0.01
CA TRP A 79 5.44 2.79 1.17
C TRP A 79 4.55 1.58 0.93
N GLY A 80 4.48 1.04 -0.28
CA GLY A 80 3.56 -0.03 -0.72
C GLY A 80 3.54 -1.28 0.16
N SER A 81 4.66 -1.58 0.81
CA SER A 81 4.83 -2.74 1.71
C SER A 81 4.80 -2.39 3.20
N SER A 82 4.78 -1.10 3.55
CA SER A 82 4.90 -0.60 4.94
C SER A 82 3.64 0.08 5.46
N LYS A 83 2.70 0.40 4.57
CA LYS A 83 1.45 1.12 4.85
C LYS A 83 0.29 0.42 4.16
N ASP A 84 -0.87 0.44 4.81
CA ASP A 84 -2.12 -0.07 4.24
C ASP A 84 -2.64 0.79 3.08
N ASP A 85 -3.60 0.24 2.33
CA ASP A 85 -4.13 0.88 1.13
C ASP A 85 -4.92 2.16 1.44
N ASP A 86 -5.60 2.23 2.58
CA ASP A 86 -6.35 3.42 3.02
C ASP A 86 -5.38 4.58 3.29
N TRP A 87 -4.29 4.31 4.02
CA TRP A 87 -3.23 5.28 4.28
C TRP A 87 -2.60 5.78 2.98
N LYS A 88 -2.34 4.88 2.02
CA LYS A 88 -1.77 5.24 0.72
C LYS A 88 -2.72 6.13 -0.08
N ALA A 89 -4.02 5.84 -0.07
CA ALA A 89 -5.03 6.65 -0.72
C ALA A 89 -5.08 8.08 -0.13
N ASP A 90 -5.08 8.18 1.19
CA ASP A 90 -5.05 9.47 1.90
C ASP A 90 -3.78 10.27 1.57
N GLU A 91 -2.63 9.60 1.52
CA GLU A 91 -1.35 10.25 1.23
C GLU A 91 -1.30 10.76 -0.22
N VAL A 92 -1.82 10.00 -1.18
CA VAL A 92 -1.96 10.44 -2.58
C VAL A 92 -2.84 11.69 -2.65
N GLN A 93 -3.99 11.68 -1.98
CA GLN A 93 -4.92 12.82 -1.95
C GLN A 93 -4.25 14.07 -1.35
N ARG A 94 -3.58 13.91 -0.21
CA ARG A 94 -2.85 14.98 0.46
C ARG A 94 -1.79 15.61 -0.46
N ILE A 95 -1.00 14.79 -1.17
CA ILE A 95 0.04 15.28 -2.08
C ILE A 95 -0.57 16.00 -3.30
N LYS A 96 -1.64 15.46 -3.88
CA LYS A 96 -2.34 16.10 -5.01
C LYS A 96 -2.88 17.48 -4.63
N GLN A 97 -3.53 17.58 -3.47
CA GLN A 97 -4.04 18.85 -2.94
C GLN A 97 -2.90 19.87 -2.71
N GLN A 98 -1.77 19.44 -2.14
CA GLN A 98 -0.60 20.32 -1.95
C GLN A 98 0.01 20.81 -3.27
N ARG A 99 -0.07 19.98 -4.33
CA ARG A 99 0.40 20.33 -5.67
C ARG A 99 -0.65 21.11 -6.48
N GLY A 100 -1.81 21.41 -5.91
CA GLY A 100 -2.91 22.09 -6.60
C GLY A 100 -3.53 21.24 -7.73
N ILE A 101 -3.36 19.92 -7.68
CA ILE A 101 -4.01 18.99 -8.61
C ILE A 101 -5.41 18.76 -8.07
N GLU A 102 -6.41 19.39 -8.69
CA GLU A 102 -7.81 19.08 -8.45
C GLU A 102 -8.08 17.63 -8.89
N THR A 103 -8.52 16.80 -7.94
CA THR A 103 -9.14 15.52 -8.25
C THR A 103 -10.53 15.80 -8.78
N VAL A 104 -10.64 16.01 -10.08
CA VAL A 104 -11.94 16.02 -10.76
C VAL A 104 -12.41 14.57 -10.79
N ASP A 105 -13.38 14.24 -9.93
CA ASP A 105 -14.21 13.06 -10.15
C ASP A 105 -14.89 13.24 -11.50
N GLU A 106 -14.45 12.44 -12.47
CA GLU A 106 -14.99 12.20 -13.82
C GLU A 106 -15.78 13.37 -14.46
N PRO A 107 -15.31 13.97 -15.57
CA PRO A 107 -16.08 15.03 -16.22
C PRO A 107 -17.49 14.52 -16.56
N PRO A 108 -18.55 15.32 -16.33
CA PRO A 108 -19.91 14.90 -16.64
C PRO A 108 -19.97 14.47 -18.10
N LYS A 109 -20.61 13.32 -18.34
CA LYS A 109 -20.86 12.82 -19.70
C LYS A 109 -21.60 13.89 -20.48
N VAL A 110 -20.88 14.62 -21.34
CA VAL A 110 -21.47 15.55 -22.31
C VAL A 110 -22.22 14.69 -23.32
N GLY A 111 -23.55 14.62 -23.23
CA GLY A 111 -24.32 13.82 -24.19
C GLY A 111 -25.84 13.76 -24.07
N ASP A 112 -26.45 14.01 -22.90
CA ASP A 112 -27.91 13.89 -22.76
C ASP A 112 -28.54 15.24 -22.45
N GLU A 113 -28.69 16.11 -23.47
CA GLU A 113 -29.73 17.14 -23.52
C GLU A 113 -29.75 17.83 -24.89
N LEU A 114 -30.36 17.16 -25.88
CA LEU A 114 -31.03 17.84 -26.99
C LEU A 114 -32.41 17.19 -27.18
N GLN A 115 -33.34 17.55 -26.31
CA GLN A 115 -34.75 17.41 -26.61
C GLN A 115 -35.18 18.70 -27.32
N PRO A 116 -35.46 18.69 -28.64
CA PRO A 116 -36.07 19.85 -29.27
C PRO A 116 -37.50 19.97 -28.71
N ALA A 117 -37.73 21.07 -28.00
CA ALA A 117 -39.03 21.52 -27.57
C ALA A 117 -39.98 21.59 -28.78
N GLY A 118 -41.22 21.15 -28.58
CA GLY A 118 -42.28 21.29 -29.55
C GLY A 118 -42.47 22.75 -29.97
N GLY A 119 -42.67 22.94 -31.27
CA GLY A 119 -43.18 24.19 -31.84
C GLY A 119 -44.48 23.90 -32.56
N ASP A 120 -45.58 24.41 -32.01
CA ASP A 120 -46.85 24.59 -32.70
C ASP A 120 -46.67 25.46 -33.96
N ALA A 121 -47.26 25.04 -35.08
CA ALA A 121 -47.93 25.85 -36.09
C ALA A 121 -48.69 24.96 -37.09
#